data_AF-A0A3P1URU2-F1
#
_entry.id   AF-A0A3P1URU2-F1
#
_cell.length_a   1.000
_cell.length_b   1.000
_cell.length_c   1.000
_cell.angle_alpha   90.00
_cell.angle_beta   90.00
_cell.angle_gamma   90.00
#
_symmetry.space_group_name_H-M   'P 1'
#
loop_
_entity.id
_entity.type
_entity.pdbx_description
1 polymer ?
#
loop_
_entity_poly.entity_id
_entity_poly.type
_entity_poly.pdbx_seq_one_letter_code
_entity_poly.pdbx_strand_id
1 'polypeptide(L)'
;MSQHVKIYNSEHRAYLVCRRSTWDGIHPVELNKNPSIEDFYQTWTLAWQDQHVFILEIAPIQVNLFMFDPQSPINPIPTAHTAWAAKTSYKSPVELIYNAKENSIKTNAGSSSLYLTSDLKESFAYFDIEPQKYWEIQYDWNKTI
;
A
#
# COMPACT_ATOMS: atom_id res chain seq x y z
N MET A 1 3.54 -16.95 -7.77
CA MET A 1 3.24 -16.17 -9.00
C MET A 1 3.10 -14.71 -8.59
N SER A 2 3.61 -13.78 -9.38
CA SER A 2 3.45 -12.34 -9.16
C SER A 2 2.54 -11.75 -10.23
N GLN A 3 1.70 -10.78 -9.86
CA GLN A 3 0.75 -10.16 -10.80
C GLN A 3 0.81 -8.64 -10.72
N HIS A 4 0.72 -7.97 -11.85
CA HIS A 4 0.63 -6.51 -11.88
C HIS A 4 -0.80 -6.06 -11.58
N VAL A 5 -0.94 -5.18 -10.60
CA VAL A 5 -2.24 -4.70 -10.11
C VAL A 5 -2.23 -3.19 -9.89
N LYS A 6 -3.41 -2.61 -9.90
CA LYS A 6 -3.69 -1.31 -9.28
C LYS A 6 -4.56 -1.54 -8.07
N ILE A 7 -4.30 -0.80 -7.00
CA ILE A 7 -5.10 -0.85 -5.78
C ILE A 7 -5.99 0.38 -5.79
N TYR A 8 -7.30 0.18 -5.88
CA TYR A 8 -8.28 1.25 -6.06
C TYR A 8 -9.14 1.39 -4.81
N ASN A 9 -9.38 2.63 -4.39
CA ASN A 9 -10.32 2.97 -3.35
C ASN A 9 -11.58 3.58 -4.00
N SER A 10 -12.71 2.88 -3.91
CA SER A 10 -13.95 3.29 -4.58
C SER A 10 -14.73 4.39 -3.86
N GLU A 11 -14.52 4.60 -2.56
CA GLU A 11 -15.07 5.74 -1.83
C GLU A 11 -14.45 7.05 -2.34
N HIS A 12 -13.12 7.09 -2.40
CA HIS A 12 -12.37 8.28 -2.81
C HIS A 12 -12.19 8.39 -4.32
N ARG A 13 -12.54 7.34 -5.07
CA ARG A 13 -12.33 7.20 -6.51
C ARG A 13 -10.87 7.50 -6.89
N ALA A 14 -9.96 6.87 -6.17
CA ALA A 14 -8.53 7.14 -6.23
C ALA A 14 -7.71 5.84 -6.15
N TYR A 15 -6.46 5.90 -6.60
CA TYR A 15 -5.55 4.77 -6.57
C TYR A 15 -4.54 4.94 -5.44
N LEU A 16 -4.16 3.82 -4.81
CA LEU A 16 -2.99 3.75 -3.95
C LEU A 16 -1.75 3.86 -4.84
N VAL A 17 -0.95 4.90 -4.64
CA VAL A 17 0.22 5.18 -5.46
C VAL A 17 1.44 5.44 -4.60
N CYS A 18 2.60 5.13 -5.15
CA CYS A 18 3.90 5.40 -4.56
C CYS A 18 4.50 6.63 -5.25
N ARG A 19 4.79 7.69 -4.48
CA ARG A 19 5.40 8.92 -5.00
C ARG A 19 6.85 8.62 -5.42
N ARG A 20 7.24 9.08 -6.60
CA ARG A 20 8.61 8.92 -7.11
C ARG A 20 9.62 9.74 -6.30
N SER A 21 9.18 10.86 -5.72
CA SER A 21 9.96 11.61 -4.74
C SER A 21 10.29 10.74 -3.54
N THR A 22 11.55 10.77 -3.12
CA THR A 22 12.09 9.97 -2.03
C THR A 22 12.63 10.85 -0.93
N TRP A 23 12.49 10.36 0.30
CA TRP A 23 13.30 10.78 1.43
C TRP A 23 14.15 9.59 1.87
N ASP A 24 15.47 9.66 1.71
CA ASP A 24 16.41 8.58 2.06
C ASP A 24 16.11 7.18 1.48
N GLY A 25 15.60 7.13 0.24
CA GLY A 25 15.22 5.87 -0.42
C GLY A 25 13.88 5.29 0.06
N ILE A 26 13.13 6.08 0.82
CA ILE A 26 11.81 5.77 1.34
C ILE A 26 10.79 6.65 0.61
N HIS A 27 9.76 6.03 0.07
CA HIS A 27 8.79 6.66 -0.82
C HIS A 27 7.42 6.78 -0.16
N PRO A 28 6.82 7.98 -0.12
CA PRO A 28 5.45 8.16 0.35
C PRO A 28 4.48 7.28 -0.43
N VAL A 29 3.52 6.69 0.28
CA VAL A 29 2.37 6.03 -0.33
C VAL A 29 1.12 6.83 0.00
N GLU A 30 0.32 7.14 -1.01
CA GLU A 30 -0.81 8.06 -0.91
C GLU A 30 -1.98 7.60 -1.77
N LEU A 31 -3.15 8.22 -1.58
CA LEU A 31 -4.25 8.15 -2.53
C LEU A 31 -4.17 9.28 -3.55
N ASN A 32 -4.31 8.94 -4.83
CA ASN A 32 -4.37 9.93 -5.88
C ASN A 32 -5.47 9.60 -6.91
N LYS A 33 -6.32 10.57 -7.23
CA LYS A 33 -7.41 10.42 -8.21
C LYS A 33 -6.89 10.31 -9.64
N ASN A 34 -5.87 11.09 -9.97
CA ASN A 34 -5.32 11.23 -11.31
C ASN A 34 -3.78 11.20 -11.23
N PRO A 35 -3.16 10.07 -10.83
CA PRO A 35 -1.72 9.99 -10.69
C PRO A 35 -1.04 10.14 -12.05
N SER A 36 -0.22 11.19 -12.19
CA SER A 36 0.71 11.32 -13.32
C SER A 36 1.77 10.23 -13.26
N ILE A 37 2.05 9.59 -14.39
CA ILE A 37 3.11 8.56 -14.47
C ILE A 37 4.51 9.13 -14.23
N GLU A 38 4.68 10.44 -14.38
CA GLU A 38 5.92 11.18 -14.15
C GLU A 38 6.21 11.37 -12.66
N ASP A 39 5.16 11.47 -11.84
CA ASP A 39 5.25 11.75 -10.40
C ASP A 39 5.04 10.49 -9.55
N PHE A 40 4.35 9.49 -10.08
CA PHE A 40 3.89 8.33 -9.32
C PHE A 40 4.14 6.99 -10.01
N TYR A 41 4.41 5.99 -9.18
CA TYR A 41 4.19 4.59 -9.51
C TYR A 41 2.79 4.19 -9.05
N GLN A 42 1.93 3.79 -9.99
CA GLN A 42 0.55 3.36 -9.72
C GLN A 42 0.33 1.85 -9.91
N THR A 43 1.29 1.16 -10.53
CA THR A 43 1.24 -0.28 -10.73
C THR A 43 2.07 -0.95 -9.66
N TRP A 44 1.41 -1.79 -8.87
CA TRP A 44 2.02 -2.66 -7.89
C TRP A 44 2.20 -4.05 -8.48
N THR A 45 3.16 -4.78 -7.94
CA THR A 45 3.32 -6.21 -8.12
C THR A 45 2.81 -6.86 -6.85
N LEU A 46 1.77 -7.68 -6.99
CA LEU A 46 1.23 -8.50 -5.92
C LEU A 46 2.06 -9.79 -5.86
N ALA A 47 2.91 -9.90 -4.84
CA ALA A 47 3.76 -11.07 -4.62
C ALA A 47 3.19 -11.93 -3.48
N TRP A 48 2.61 -13.08 -3.82
CA TRP A 48 2.03 -14.02 -2.87
C TRP A 48 3.11 -14.70 -2.02
N GLN A 49 2.95 -14.64 -0.70
CA GLN A 49 3.74 -15.38 0.28
C GLN A 49 3.06 -16.72 0.63
N ASP A 50 1.73 -16.73 0.70
CA ASP A 50 0.88 -17.92 0.92
C ASP A 50 -0.48 -17.75 0.20
N GLN A 51 -1.41 -18.71 0.30
CA GLN A 51 -2.69 -18.73 -0.44
C GLN A 51 -3.54 -17.46 -0.29
N HIS A 52 -3.42 -16.76 0.84
CA HIS A 52 -4.20 -15.55 1.15
C HIS A 52 -3.35 -14.37 1.62
N VAL A 53 -2.03 -14.52 1.64
CA VAL A 53 -1.09 -13.52 2.16
C VAL A 53 -0.20 -13.03 1.02
N PHE A 54 -0.16 -11.72 0.82
CA PHE A 54 0.67 -11.10 -0.21
C PHE A 54 1.39 -9.86 0.32
N ILE A 55 2.41 -9.45 -0.42
CA ILE A 55 3.07 -8.15 -0.26
C ILE A 55 2.89 -7.34 -1.54
N LEU A 56 2.95 -6.01 -1.42
CA LEU A 56 2.88 -5.10 -2.55
C LEU A 56 4.27 -4.53 -2.84
N GLU A 57 4.73 -4.70 -4.09
CA GLU A 57 6.05 -4.28 -4.54
C GLU A 57 5.96 -3.32 -5.75
N ILE A 58 6.80 -2.30 -5.80
CA ILE A 58 7.06 -1.53 -7.02
C ILE A 58 8.31 -2.10 -7.70
N ALA A 59 8.11 -3.11 -8.55
CA ALA A 59 9.18 -3.87 -9.19
C ALA A 59 10.27 -3.03 -9.90
N PRO A 60 9.94 -1.94 -10.65
CA PRO A 60 10.97 -1.13 -11.33
C PRO A 60 12.04 -0.53 -10.42
N ILE A 61 11.72 -0.31 -9.14
CA ILE A 61 12.64 0.25 -8.14
C ILE A 61 12.87 -0.69 -6.94
N GLN A 62 12.32 -1.90 -6.99
CA GLN A 62 12.51 -2.97 -6.00
C GLN A 62 12.21 -2.54 -4.56
N VAL A 63 11.11 -1.80 -4.37
CA VAL A 63 10.63 -1.38 -3.04
C VAL A 63 9.33 -2.07 -2.70
N ASN A 64 9.13 -2.36 -1.42
CA ASN A 64 7.93 -2.99 -0.90
C ASN A 64 7.15 -2.02 -0.02
N LEU A 65 5.83 -2.16 -0.02
CA LEU A 65 4.97 -1.51 0.95
C LEU A 65 5.36 -1.97 2.36
N PHE A 66 5.46 -1.03 3.28
CA PHE A 66 5.66 -1.28 4.69
C PHE A 66 4.90 -0.23 5.51
N MET A 67 4.80 -0.50 6.81
CA MET A 67 4.06 0.32 7.75
C MET A 67 5.03 0.97 8.74
N PHE A 68 5.01 2.31 8.87
CA PHE A 68 5.69 2.99 9.98
C PHE A 68 4.85 2.93 11.26
N ASP A 69 5.54 2.89 12.39
CA ASP A 69 4.91 3.03 13.69
C ASP A 69 4.62 4.52 13.95
N PRO A 70 3.47 4.90 14.55
CA PRO A 70 3.19 6.26 15.01
C PRO A 70 4.34 6.88 15.80
N GLN A 71 5.04 6.09 16.62
CA GLN A 71 6.15 6.54 17.47
C GLN A 71 7.49 6.59 16.72
N SER A 72 7.54 6.23 15.44
CA SER A 72 8.77 6.32 14.67
C SER A 72 9.16 7.79 14.48
N PRO A 73 10.42 8.18 14.76
CA PRO A 73 10.87 9.58 14.67
C PRO A 73 10.80 10.15 13.24
N ILE A 74 10.56 9.30 12.26
CA ILE A 74 10.56 9.62 10.84
C ILE A 74 9.17 9.49 10.22
N ASN A 75 8.15 9.20 11.04
CA ASN A 75 6.77 9.12 10.60
C ASN A 75 6.19 10.54 10.42
N PRO A 76 5.66 10.90 9.24
CA PRO A 76 5.10 12.23 8.99
C PRO A 76 3.80 12.47 9.78
N ILE A 77 3.10 11.41 10.19
CA ILE A 77 1.86 11.49 10.96
C ILE A 77 2.09 10.70 12.27
N PRO A 78 2.54 11.37 13.34
CA PRO A 78 2.91 10.71 14.60
C PRO A 78 1.76 10.00 15.33
N THR A 79 0.53 10.17 14.85
CA THR A 79 -0.68 9.56 15.40
C THR A 79 -1.20 8.38 14.58
N ALA A 80 -0.58 8.07 13.44
CA ALA A 80 -1.09 7.05 12.52
C ALA A 80 0.01 6.10 12.04
N HIS A 81 -0.36 4.85 11.76
CA HIS A 81 0.55 3.88 11.14
C HIS A 81 0.66 4.18 9.64
N THR A 82 1.58 5.04 9.22
CA THR A 82 1.63 5.49 7.81
C THR A 82 2.17 4.42 6.88
N ALA A 83 1.61 4.38 5.66
CA ALA A 83 2.04 3.50 4.59
C ALA A 83 3.16 4.14 3.77
N TRP A 84 4.22 3.39 3.54
CA TRP A 84 5.40 3.83 2.80
C TRP A 84 5.96 2.69 1.95
N ALA A 85 6.82 2.99 0.98
CA ALA A 85 7.52 1.96 0.21
C ALA A 85 9.05 2.13 0.31
N ALA A 86 9.78 1.05 0.62
CA ALA A 86 11.24 1.05 0.71
C ALA A 86 11.82 -0.32 0.38
N LYS A 87 13.13 -0.38 0.17
CA LYS A 87 13.85 -1.66 0.00
C LYS A 87 13.79 -2.48 1.28
N THR A 88 13.83 -3.81 1.15
CA THR A 88 13.80 -4.74 2.29
C THR A 88 14.99 -4.59 3.25
N SER A 89 16.09 -3.98 2.79
CA SER A 89 17.23 -3.62 3.64
C SER A 89 16.90 -2.55 4.68
N TYR A 90 15.83 -1.78 4.50
CA TYR A 90 15.36 -0.78 5.47
C TYR A 90 14.36 -1.37 6.47
N LYS A 91 13.36 -2.10 5.97
CA LYS A 91 12.29 -2.68 6.78
C LYS A 91 11.62 -3.87 6.09
N SER A 92 11.11 -4.80 6.89
CA SER A 92 10.32 -5.92 6.39
C SER A 92 9.04 -5.41 5.70
N PRO A 93 8.64 -6.00 4.56
CA PRO A 93 7.37 -5.70 3.93
C PRO A 93 6.19 -5.91 4.86
N VAL A 94 5.12 -5.15 4.66
CA VAL A 94 3.84 -5.45 5.29
C VAL A 94 3.15 -6.58 4.55
N GLU A 95 2.84 -7.65 5.27
CA GLU A 95 2.01 -8.74 4.78
C GLU A 95 0.54 -8.36 4.84
N LEU A 96 -0.19 -8.62 3.77
CA LEU A 96 -1.57 -8.19 3.56
C LEU A 96 -2.47 -9.37 3.22
N ILE A 97 -3.73 -9.25 3.63
CA ILE A 97 -4.84 -10.11 3.28
C ILE A 97 -5.92 -9.24 2.64
N TYR A 98 -6.47 -9.69 1.52
CA TYR A 98 -7.61 -9.05 0.87
C TYR A 98 -8.89 -9.84 1.11
N ASN A 99 -9.92 -9.19 1.64
CA ASN A 99 -11.26 -9.75 1.76
C ASN A 99 -12.18 -9.15 0.68
N ALA A 100 -12.41 -9.91 -0.39
CA ALA A 100 -13.26 -9.49 -1.50
C ALA A 100 -14.75 -9.33 -1.12
N LYS A 101 -15.24 -9.96 -0.04
CA LYS A 101 -16.64 -9.77 0.41
C LYS A 101 -16.83 -8.43 1.11
N GLU A 102 -15.79 -7.95 1.77
CA GLU A 102 -15.81 -6.71 2.54
C GLU A 102 -15.15 -5.55 1.79
N ASN A 103 -14.49 -5.83 0.66
CA ASN A 103 -13.63 -4.89 -0.05
C ASN A 103 -12.63 -4.24 0.91
N SER A 104 -11.94 -5.06 1.71
CA SER A 104 -11.01 -4.60 2.73
C SER A 104 -9.63 -5.23 2.51
N ILE A 105 -8.58 -4.43 2.72
CA ILE A 105 -7.20 -4.89 2.77
C ILE A 105 -6.73 -4.69 4.20
N LYS A 106 -6.21 -5.74 4.83
CA LYS A 106 -5.70 -5.69 6.20
C LYS A 106 -4.35 -6.34 6.32
N THR A 107 -3.62 -5.98 7.36
CA THR A 107 -2.36 -6.62 7.71
C THR A 107 -2.58 -8.05 8.20
N ASN A 108 -1.63 -8.94 7.90
CA ASN A 108 -1.56 -10.31 8.44
C ASN A 108 -0.97 -10.35 9.88
N ALA A 109 -1.03 -9.23 10.60
CA ALA A 109 -0.39 -9.11 11.90
C ALA A 109 -1.27 -9.69 13.04
N GLY A 110 -0.97 -10.92 13.45
CA GLY A 110 -1.34 -11.53 14.74
C GLY A 110 -2.69 -11.12 15.35
N SER A 111 -2.69 -10.74 16.63
CA SER A 111 -3.90 -10.49 17.45
C SER A 111 -4.63 -9.18 17.16
N SER A 112 -4.10 -8.32 16.28
CA SER A 112 -4.70 -7.02 15.97
C SER A 112 -4.37 -6.63 14.54
N SER A 113 -5.21 -7.10 13.61
CA SER A 113 -5.10 -6.68 12.21
C SER A 113 -5.45 -5.20 12.08
N LEU A 114 -4.54 -4.42 11.52
CA LEU A 114 -4.82 -3.07 11.03
C LEU A 114 -5.29 -3.11 9.58
N TYR A 115 -6.23 -2.25 9.22
CA TYR A 115 -6.82 -2.11 7.89
C TYR A 115 -6.18 -0.96 7.15
N LEU A 116 -5.87 -1.18 5.86
CA LEU A 116 -5.45 -0.11 4.98
C LEU A 116 -6.58 0.91 4.88
N THR A 117 -6.23 2.18 5.08
CA THR A 117 -7.16 3.30 5.12
C THR A 117 -6.49 4.53 4.50
N SER A 118 -7.29 5.57 4.32
CA SER A 118 -6.89 6.82 3.69
C SER A 118 -7.98 7.87 3.87
N ASP A 119 -7.59 9.11 4.09
CA ASP A 119 -8.44 10.28 3.93
C ASP A 119 -7.87 11.13 2.79
N LEU A 120 -8.70 11.59 1.84
CA LEU A 120 -8.27 12.49 0.77
C LEU A 120 -7.72 13.83 1.29
N LYS A 121 -8.04 14.21 2.52
CA LYS A 121 -7.46 15.39 3.19
C LYS A 121 -6.05 15.12 3.69
N GLU A 122 -5.68 13.86 3.88
CA GLU A 122 -4.36 13.45 4.32
C GLU A 122 -3.50 13.13 3.10
N SER A 123 -2.25 13.60 3.10
CA SER A 123 -1.32 13.39 1.98
C SER A 123 -0.72 11.98 1.95
N PHE A 124 -1.26 11.03 2.73
CA PHE A 124 -0.70 9.70 2.96
C PHE A 124 -1.81 8.67 3.12
N ALA A 125 -1.54 7.44 2.69
CA ALA A 125 -2.28 6.27 3.13
C ALA A 125 -1.74 5.81 4.49
N TYR A 126 -2.57 5.15 5.28
CA TYR A 126 -2.19 4.66 6.61
C TYR A 126 -2.95 3.39 6.96
N PHE A 127 -2.65 2.82 8.13
CA PHE A 127 -3.29 1.64 8.67
C PHE A 127 -3.97 1.99 10.00
N ASP A 128 -5.19 1.51 10.19
CA ASP A 128 -5.98 1.79 11.39
C ASP A 128 -6.72 0.54 11.88
N ILE A 129 -7.14 0.53 13.14
CA ILE A 129 -7.86 -0.59 13.75
C ILE A 129 -9.29 -0.71 13.22
N GLU A 130 -9.87 0.39 12.76
CA GLU A 130 -11.23 0.40 12.23
C GLU A 130 -11.30 -0.27 10.86
N PRO A 131 -12.17 -1.28 10.68
CA PRO A 131 -12.35 -1.93 9.39
C PRO A 131 -12.78 -0.93 8.32
N GLN A 132 -11.91 -0.71 7.34
CA GLN A 132 -12.22 0.08 6.16
C GLN A 132 -12.67 -0.82 5.01
N LYS A 133 -13.65 -0.31 4.27
CA LYS A 133 -14.19 -0.95 3.07
C LYS A 133 -13.68 -0.19 1.84
N TYR A 134 -14.17 -0.57 0.66
CA TYR A 134 -13.95 0.15 -0.61
C TYR A 134 -12.61 -0.07 -1.30
N TRP A 135 -11.77 -1.01 -0.85
CA TRP A 135 -10.56 -1.41 -1.56
C TRP A 135 -10.84 -2.51 -2.59
N GLU A 136 -10.31 -2.30 -3.80
CA GLU A 136 -10.41 -3.20 -4.93
C GLU A 136 -9.01 -3.47 -5.49
N ILE A 137 -8.71 -4.73 -5.79
CA ILE A 137 -7.51 -5.13 -6.53
C ILE A 137 -7.89 -5.26 -7.99
N GLN A 138 -7.41 -4.32 -8.82
CA GLN A 138 -7.64 -4.30 -10.26
C GLN A 138 -6.44 -4.93 -10.97
N TYR A 139 -6.64 -6.12 -11.50
CA TYR A 139 -5.60 -6.88 -12.20
C TYR A 139 -5.33 -6.32 -13.60
N ASP A 140 -4.06 -6.09 -13.92
CA ASP A 140 -3.62 -5.72 -15.27
C ASP A 140 -3.32 -6.99 -16.07
N TRP A 141 -4.38 -7.59 -16.64
CA TRP A 141 -4.31 -8.85 -17.40
C TRP A 141 -3.41 -8.76 -18.65
N ASN A 142 -3.07 -7.56 -19.10
CA ASN A 142 -2.20 -7.35 -20.26
C ASN A 142 -0.71 -7.36 -19.90
N LYS A 143 -0.37 -7.47 -18.61
CA LYS A 143 1.00 -7.56 -18.11
C LYS A 143 1.12 -8.77 -17.19
N THR A 144 1.20 -9.93 -17.81
CA THR A 144 1.65 -11.16 -17.12
C THR A 144 3.12 -11.34 -17.50
N ILE A 145 3.98 -11.70 -16.52
CA ILE A 145 5.39 -12.04 -16.76
C ILE A 145 5.45 -13.32 -17.59
#